data_AF-A0A3M2HBI5-F1
#
_entry.id   AF-A0A3M2HBI5-F1
#
_cell.length_a   1.000
_cell.length_b   1.000
_cell.length_c   1.000
_cell.angle_alpha   90.00
_cell.angle_beta   90.00
_cell.angle_gamma   90.00
#
_symmetry.space_group_name_H-M   'P 1'
#
loop_
_entity.id
_entity.type
_entity.pdbx_description
1 polymer ?
#
loop_
_entity_poly.entity_id
_entity_poly.type
_entity_poly.pdbx_seq_one_letter_code
_entity_poly.pdbx_strand_id
1 'polypeptide(L)'
;MNATVQRLQATGTALRDALAKQDWAAIGELDLQCRMAVDAAMVESRDEEQLRGSMENLLVLYRELVTVCQAEQQRLAGELVQLNQSRQGAKVYQLFG
;
A
#
# COMPACT_ATOMS: atom_id res chain seq x y z
N MET A 1 8.79 26.20 -7.85
CA MET A 1 8.44 24.84 -7.40
C MET A 1 6.94 24.81 -7.22
N ASN A 2 6.23 23.95 -7.95
CA ASN A 2 4.76 23.93 -7.96
C ASN A 2 4.22 23.30 -6.65
N ALA A 3 3.30 23.99 -5.96
CA ALA A 3 2.74 23.56 -4.68
C ALA A 3 2.02 22.20 -4.76
N THR A 4 1.38 21.92 -5.89
CA THR A 4 0.65 20.66 -6.12
C THR A 4 1.61 19.48 -6.34
N VAL A 5 2.74 19.73 -7.01
CA VAL A 5 3.82 18.75 -7.17
C VAL A 5 4.55 18.46 -5.86
N GLN A 6 4.77 19.48 -5.01
CA GLN A 6 5.32 19.26 -3.67
C GLN A 6 4.41 18.40 -2.81
N ARG A 7 3.09 18.60 -2.90
CA ARG A 7 2.11 17.77 -2.20
C ARG A 7 2.20 16.31 -2.65
N LEU A 8 2.30 16.04 -3.95
CA LEU A 8 2.49 14.69 -4.48
C LEU A 8 3.75 14.01 -3.92
N GLN A 9 4.87 14.72 -3.88
CA GLN A 9 6.13 14.20 -3.34
C GLN A 9 6.03 13.90 -1.84
N ALA A 10 5.35 14.77 -1.08
CA ALA A 10 5.12 14.57 0.35
C ALA A 10 4.26 13.33 0.61
N THR A 11 3.14 13.16 -0.11
CA THR A 11 2.28 11.98 0.06
C THR A 11 2.99 10.69 -0.35
N GLY A 12 3.79 10.72 -1.43
CA GLY A 12 4.62 9.58 -1.83
C GLY A 12 5.69 9.20 -0.80
N THR A 13 6.23 10.17 -0.05
CA THR A 13 7.17 9.90 1.05
C THR A 13 6.44 9.27 2.23
N ALA A 14 5.29 9.83 2.62
CA ALA A 14 4.46 9.28 3.69
C ALA A 14 4.00 7.84 3.40
N LEU A 15 3.65 7.53 2.15
CA LEU A 15 3.31 6.17 1.72
C LEU A 15 4.47 5.19 1.91
N ARG A 16 5.71 5.58 1.59
CA ARG A 16 6.90 4.74 1.83
C ARG A 16 7.13 4.49 3.32
N ASP A 17 6.99 5.53 4.14
CA ASP A 17 7.15 5.40 5.59
C ASP A 17 6.09 4.49 6.20
N ALA A 18 4.84 4.60 5.75
CA ALA A 18 3.75 3.73 6.19
C ALA A 18 3.98 2.28 5.75
N LEU A 19 4.49 2.07 4.53
CA LEU A 19 4.86 0.75 4.02
C LEU A 19 5.98 0.11 4.84
N ALA A 20 7.03 0.87 5.18
CA ALA A 20 8.12 0.39 6.02
C ALA A 20 7.66 -0.02 7.43
N LYS A 21 6.61 0.63 7.94
CA LYS A 21 5.98 0.32 9.24
C LYS A 21 4.88 -0.74 9.16
N GLN A 22 4.53 -1.20 7.96
CA GLN A 22 3.38 -2.08 7.70
C GLN A 22 2.07 -1.52 8.28
N ASP A 23 1.92 -0.20 8.28
CA ASP A 23 0.72 0.47 8.77
C ASP A 23 -0.36 0.48 7.66
N TRP A 24 -1.06 -0.64 7.53
CA TRP A 24 -2.04 -0.86 6.46
C TRP A 24 -3.20 0.14 6.48
N ALA A 25 -3.58 0.63 7.66
CA ALA A 25 -4.63 1.64 7.80
C ALA A 25 -4.16 3.00 7.26
N ALA A 26 -2.96 3.43 7.66
CA ALA A 26 -2.36 4.66 7.14
C ALA A 26 -2.12 4.58 5.63
N ILE A 27 -1.70 3.42 5.11
CA ILE A 27 -1.51 3.22 3.66
C ILE A 27 -2.81 3.48 2.89
N GLY A 28 -3.95 2.96 3.37
CA GLY A 28 -5.25 3.18 2.72
C GLY A 28 -5.68 4.65 2.71
N GLU A 29 -5.48 5.36 3.82
CA GLU A 29 -5.77 6.79 3.89
C GLU A 29 -4.86 7.63 2.98
N LEU A 30 -3.56 7.33 2.99
CA LEU A 30 -2.57 8.03 2.18
C LEU A 30 -2.72 7.76 0.68
N ASP A 31 -3.18 6.56 0.27
CA ASP A 31 -3.53 6.26 -1.13
C ASP A 31 -4.64 7.19 -1.62
N LEU A 32 -5.71 7.37 -0.83
CA LEU A 32 -6.80 8.27 -1.19
C LEU A 32 -6.30 9.72 -1.33
N GLN A 33 -5.51 10.20 -0.37
CA GLN A 33 -4.91 11.53 -0.42
C GLN A 33 -3.99 11.71 -1.63
N CYS A 34 -3.25 10.66 -2.01
CA CYS A 34 -2.36 10.69 -3.18
C CYS A 34 -3.17 10.86 -4.46
N ARG A 35 -4.26 10.13 -4.64
CA ARG A 35 -5.14 10.24 -5.82
C ARG A 35 -5.73 11.65 -5.93
N MET A 36 -6.22 12.21 -4.83
CA MET A 36 -6.72 13.60 -4.81
C MET A 36 -5.63 14.62 -5.19
N ALA A 37 -4.38 14.41 -4.73
CA ALA A 37 -3.27 15.26 -5.10
C ALA A 37 -2.89 15.12 -6.58
N VAL A 38 -3.03 13.92 -7.17
CA VAL A 38 -2.81 13.69 -8.61
C VAL A 38 -3.84 14.46 -9.41
N ASP A 39 -5.12 14.33 -9.06
CA ASP A 39 -6.21 15.03 -9.74
C ASP A 39 -6.00 16.55 -9.73
N ALA A 40 -5.63 17.11 -8.57
CA ALA A 40 -5.32 18.53 -8.46
C ALA A 40 -4.10 18.93 -9.31
N ALA A 41 -3.03 18.12 -9.29
CA ALA A 41 -1.80 18.44 -10.03
C ALA A 41 -2.01 18.39 -11.55
N MET A 42 -2.87 17.51 -12.04
CA MET A 42 -3.23 17.43 -13.46
C MET A 42 -3.97 18.68 -13.96
N VAL A 43 -4.70 19.37 -13.08
CA VAL A 43 -5.43 20.61 -13.41
C VAL A 43 -4.54 21.85 -13.24
N GLU A 44 -3.71 21.88 -12.20
CA GLU A 44 -2.98 23.09 -11.77
C GLU A 44 -1.56 23.20 -12.36
N SER A 45 -1.01 22.14 -12.95
CA SER A 45 0.39 22.16 -13.36
C SER A 45 0.66 23.05 -14.56
N ARG A 46 1.62 23.96 -14.38
CA ARG A 46 2.22 24.78 -15.44
C ARG A 46 3.59 24.25 -15.89
N ASP A 47 4.07 23.19 -15.25
CA ASP A 47 5.36 22.56 -15.50
C ASP A 47 5.13 21.06 -15.73
N GLU A 48 5.07 20.68 -17.01
CA GLU A 48 4.76 19.32 -17.45
C GLU A 48 5.91 18.35 -17.19
N GLU A 49 7.16 18.82 -17.25
CA GLU A 49 8.35 17.97 -17.05
C GLU A 49 8.46 17.57 -15.58
N GLN A 50 8.28 18.53 -14.67
CA GLN A 50 8.29 18.25 -13.23
C GLN A 50 7.13 17.34 -12.83
N LEU A 51 5.95 17.54 -13.42
CA LEU A 51 4.78 16.69 -13.19
C LEU A 51 5.04 15.24 -13.68
N ARG A 52 5.58 15.09 -14.88
CA ARG A 52 5.91 13.77 -15.46
C ARG A 52 6.85 12.99 -14.56
N GLY A 53 7.97 13.58 -14.15
CA GLY A 53 8.92 12.90 -13.26
C GLY A 53 8.30 12.51 -11.91
N SER A 54 7.37 13.32 -11.41
CA SER A 54 6.63 13.01 -10.17
C SER A 54 5.65 11.84 -10.37
N MET A 55 4.97 11.76 -11.52
CA MET A 55 4.08 10.64 -11.87
C MET A 55 4.85 9.34 -12.08
N GLU A 56 6.01 9.38 -12.73
CA GLU A 56 6.88 8.20 -12.90
C GLU A 56 7.33 7.63 -11.55
N ASN A 57 7.73 8.50 -10.62
CA ASN A 57 8.09 8.10 -9.26
C ASN A 57 6.91 7.47 -8.50
N LEU A 58 5.69 7.98 -8.69
CA LEU A 58 4.49 7.38 -8.11
C LEU A 58 4.18 6.02 -8.71
N LEU A 59 4.31 5.84 -10.02
CA LEU A 59 4.11 4.53 -10.67
C LEU A 59 5.05 3.45 -10.11
N VAL A 60 6.31 3.80 -9.87
CA VAL A 60 7.28 2.89 -9.24
C VAL A 60 6.83 2.53 -7.82
N LEU A 61 6.43 3.53 -7.03
CA LEU A 61 5.96 3.32 -5.65
C LEU A 61 4.71 2.43 -5.59
N TYR A 62 3.72 2.66 -6.45
CA TYR A 62 2.50 1.85 -6.47
C TYR A 62 2.75 0.40 -6.88
N ARG A 63 3.70 0.15 -7.78
CA ARG A 63 4.12 -1.22 -8.12
C ARG A 63 4.69 -1.94 -6.90
N GLU A 64 5.58 -1.28 -6.16
CA GLU A 64 6.15 -1.82 -4.92
C GLU A 64 5.06 -2.09 -3.88
N LEU A 65 4.14 -1.15 -3.67
CA LEU A 65 3.03 -1.27 -2.72
C LEU A 65 2.13 -2.48 -3.06
N VAL A 66 1.78 -2.67 -4.33
CA VAL A 66 1.02 -3.85 -4.78
C VAL A 66 1.78 -5.14 -4.48
N THR A 67 3.07 -5.19 -4.80
CA THR A 67 3.90 -6.38 -4.54
C THR A 67 3.95 -6.72 -3.04
N VAL A 68 4.17 -5.73 -2.18
CA VAL A 68 4.23 -5.93 -0.73
C VAL A 68 2.86 -6.36 -0.17
N CYS A 69 1.78 -5.71 -0.57
CA CYS A 69 0.43 -6.09 -0.13
C CYS A 69 0.06 -7.51 -0.56
N GLN A 70 0.44 -7.93 -1.78
CA GLN A 70 0.20 -9.30 -2.26
C GLN A 70 0.99 -10.34 -1.43
N ALA A 71 2.26 -10.05 -1.12
CA ALA A 71 3.07 -10.92 -0.28
C ALA A 71 2.46 -11.07 1.13
N GLU A 72 1.98 -9.97 1.72
CA GLU A 72 1.32 -10.01 3.02
C GLU A 72 0.00 -10.78 2.99
N GLN A 73 -0.81 -10.61 1.94
CA GLN A 73 -2.04 -11.38 1.76
C GLN A 73 -1.76 -12.89 1.69
N GLN A 74 -0.72 -13.30 0.96
CA GLN A 74 -0.31 -14.69 0.87
C GLN A 74 0.16 -15.24 2.22
N ARG A 75 0.94 -14.44 2.97
CA ARG A 75 1.39 -14.78 4.32
C ARG A 75 0.20 -15.04 5.25
N LEU A 76 -0.75 -14.11 5.31
CA LEU A 76 -1.98 -14.25 6.12
C LEU A 76 -2.83 -15.44 5.69
N ALA A 77 -2.97 -15.68 4.38
CA ALA A 77 -3.69 -16.85 3.88
C ALA A 77 -3.05 -18.17 4.35
N GLY A 78 -1.71 -18.24 4.33
CA GLY A 78 -0.96 -19.39 4.87
C GLY A 78 -1.21 -19.62 6.36
N GLU A 79 -1.19 -18.55 7.15
CA GLU A 79 -1.48 -18.60 8.60
C GLU A 79 -2.90 -19.09 8.88
N LEU A 80 -3.89 -18.60 8.13
CA LEU A 80 -5.27 -19.04 8.26
C LEU A 80 -5.46 -20.52 7.95
N VAL A 81 -4.78 -21.03 6.91
CA VAL A 81 -4.81 -22.46 6.56
C VAL A 81 -4.18 -23.29 7.68
N GLN A 82 -3.00 -22.91 8.16
CA GLN A 82 -2.31 -23.61 9.26
C GLN A 82 -3.17 -23.62 10.54
N LEU A 83 -3.79 -22.49 10.88
CA LEU A 83 -4.69 -22.39 12.03
C LEU A 83 -5.89 -23.34 11.89
N ASN A 84 -6.50 -23.40 10.71
CA ASN A 84 -7.65 -24.28 10.48
C ASN A 84 -7.26 -25.76 10.62
N GLN A 85 -6.13 -26.15 10.03
CA GLN A 85 -5.61 -27.52 10.16
C GLN A 85 -5.30 -27.89 11.61
N SER A 86 -4.69 -27.00 12.39
CA SER A 86 -4.40 -27.24 13.81
C SER A 86 -5.67 -27.51 14.64
N ARG A 87 -6.77 -26.79 14.35
CA ARG A 87 -8.07 -26.97 15.01
C ARG A 87 -8.72 -28.31 14.63
N GLN A 88 -8.58 -28.75 13.38
CA GLN A 88 -9.11 -30.04 12.94
C GLN A 88 -8.34 -31.20 13.57
N GLY A 89 -7.01 -31.13 13.63
CA GLY A 89 -6.18 -32.13 14.31
C GLY A 89 -6.49 -32.25 15.80
N ALA A 90 -6.65 -31.12 16.51
CA ALA A 90 -7.04 -31.12 17.92
C ALA A 90 -8.42 -31.75 18.17
N LYS A 91 -9.39 -31.56 17.26
CA LYS A 91 -10.71 -32.20 17.35
C LYS A 91 -10.67 -33.71 17.18
N VAL A 92 -9.78 -34.24 16.34
CA VAL A 92 -9.60 -35.70 16.19
C VAL A 92 -9.11 -36.30 17.50
N TYR A 93 -8.14 -35.69 18.17
CA TYR A 93 -7.67 -36.18 19.46
C TYR A 93 -8.73 -36.09 20.57
N GLN A 94 -9.66 -35.12 20.51
CA GLN A 94 -10.79 -35.04 21.44
C GLN A 94 -11.90 -36.07 21.18
N LEU A 95 -11.98 -36.64 19.97
CA LEU A 95 -12.99 -37.65 19.61
C LEU A 95 -12.52 -39.07 19.92
N PHE A 96 -11.21 -39.26 20.14
CA PHE A 96 -10.60 -40.57 20.40
C PHE A 96 -9.85 -40.66 21.74
N GLY A 97 -10.01 -39.67 22.63
CA GLY A 97 -9.56 -39.68 24.03
C GLY A 97 -10.71 -39.52 24.98
#